data_AF-A0A535JAA4-F1
#
_entry.id   AF-A0A535JAA4-F1
#
_cell.length_a   1.000
_cell.length_b   1.000
_cell.length_c   1.000
_cell.angle_alpha   90.00
_cell.angle_beta   90.00
_cell.angle_gamma   90.00
#
_symmetry.space_group_name_H-M   'P 1'
#
loop_
_entity.id
_entity.type
_entity.pdbx_description
1 polymer ?
#
loop_
_entity_poly.entity_id
_entity_poly.type
_entity_poly.pdbx_seq_one_letter_code
_entity_poly.pdbx_strand_id
1 'polypeptide(L)'
;MGFFTSLHELSDFALLVLRLALGTVFLFHGLPKKGLWSAQPSEQMPAGMLTRLRILSIAEPAGALGLIFGFLTQLAGLGLVIVMLGAITFLTTKVHRKFKEA
;
A
#
# COMPACT_ATOMS: atom_id res chain seq x y z
N MET A 1 -9.73 8.43 33.85
CA MET A 1 -8.41 8.23 33.21
C MET A 1 -7.93 6.77 33.26
N GLY A 2 -8.17 5.99 34.33
CA GLY A 2 -7.63 4.62 34.46
C GLY A 2 -7.99 3.61 33.37
N PHE A 3 -9.20 3.69 32.79
CA PHE A 3 -9.61 2.81 31.69
C PHE A 3 -8.70 2.94 30.46
N PHE A 4 -8.44 4.16 29.98
CA PHE A 4 -7.57 4.38 28.81
C PHE A 4 -6.13 3.97 29.08
N THR A 5 -5.63 4.18 30.30
CA THR A 5 -4.29 3.72 30.70
C THR A 5 -4.19 2.20 30.68
N SER A 6 -5.23 1.47 31.11
CA SER A 6 -5.23 0.00 31.06
C SER A 6 -5.19 -0.57 29.63
N LEU A 7 -5.67 0.17 28.63
CA LEU A 7 -5.57 -0.24 27.22
C LEU A 7 -4.14 -0.12 26.67
N HIS A 8 -3.28 0.67 27.31
CA HIS A 8 -1.90 0.84 26.87
C HIS A 8 -1.10 -0.46 26.96
N GLU A 9 -1.48 -1.36 27.86
CA GLU A 9 -0.92 -2.72 27.98
C GLU A 9 -1.16 -3.58 26.71
N LEU A 10 -2.16 -3.25 25.90
CA LEU A 10 -2.43 -3.91 24.62
C LEU A 10 -1.73 -3.24 23.42
N SER A 11 -0.98 -2.15 23.63
CA SER A 11 -0.41 -1.36 22.52
C SER A 11 0.47 -2.18 21.59
N ASP A 12 1.33 -3.05 22.15
CA ASP A 12 2.21 -3.90 21.35
C ASP A 12 1.43 -4.87 20.46
N PHE A 13 0.37 -5.45 21.02
CA PHE A 13 -0.54 -6.32 20.28
C PHE A 13 -1.30 -5.53 19.20
N ALA A 14 -1.81 -4.35 19.52
CA ALA A 14 -2.50 -3.48 18.57
C ALA A 14 -1.59 -3.09 17.40
N LEU A 15 -0.33 -2.72 17.68
CA LEU A 15 0.66 -2.39 16.66
C LEU A 15 1.09 -3.60 15.84
N LEU A 16 1.14 -4.81 16.43
CA LEU A 16 1.34 -6.04 15.69
C LEU A 16 0.19 -6.30 14.71
N VAL A 17 -1.05 -6.26 15.19
CA VAL A 17 -2.25 -6.46 14.36
C VAL A 17 -2.31 -5.41 13.25
N LEU A 18 -2.03 -4.14 13.54
CA LEU A 18 -1.99 -3.07 12.55
C LEU A 18 -0.98 -3.36 11.43
N ARG A 19 0.24 -3.79 11.77
CA ARG A 19 1.28 -4.15 10.80
C ARG A 19 0.86 -5.31 9.91
N LEU A 20 0.32 -6.37 10.51
CA LEU A 20 -0.13 -7.55 9.77
C LEU A 20 -1.30 -7.21 8.84
N ALA A 21 -2.27 -6.42 9.31
CA ALA A 21 -3.41 -5.98 8.52
C ALA A 21 -2.98 -5.13 7.33
N LEU A 22 -2.21 -4.07 7.56
CA LEU A 22 -1.72 -3.19 6.50
C LEU A 22 -0.82 -3.95 5.52
N GLY A 23 0.14 -4.73 6.03
CA GLY A 23 1.01 -5.53 5.19
C GLY A 23 0.23 -6.49 4.29
N THR A 24 -0.78 -7.18 4.82
CA THR A 24 -1.63 -8.06 4.03
C THR A 24 -2.38 -7.31 2.93
N VAL A 25 -2.99 -6.16 3.24
CA VAL A 25 -3.70 -5.32 2.25
C VAL A 25 -2.78 -4.93 1.09
N PHE A 26 -1.57 -4.44 1.39
CA PHE A 26 -0.61 -4.04 0.35
C PHE A 26 -0.04 -5.22 -0.43
N LEU A 27 0.09 -6.40 0.21
CA LEU A 27 0.49 -7.62 -0.49
C LEU A 27 -0.54 -7.99 -1.57
N PHE A 28 -1.83 -7.98 -1.22
CA PHE A 28 -2.92 -8.24 -2.17
C PHE A 28 -3.06 -7.15 -3.23
N HIS A 29 -2.70 -5.91 -2.93
CA HIS A 29 -2.66 -4.85 -3.93
C HIS A 29 -1.50 -5.01 -4.91
N GLY A 30 -0.30 -5.34 -4.42
CA GLY A 30 0.92 -5.35 -5.24
C GLY A 30 1.10 -6.60 -6.09
N LEU A 31 0.73 -7.78 -5.57
CA LEU A 31 0.96 -9.05 -6.26
C LEU A 31 0.32 -9.14 -7.67
N PRO A 32 -0.93 -8.72 -7.89
CA PRO A 32 -1.55 -8.77 -9.23
C PRO A 32 -0.83 -7.90 -10.26
N LYS A 33 -0.12 -6.85 -9.82
CA LYS A 33 0.60 -5.93 -10.71
C LYS A 33 1.82 -6.58 -11.38
N LYS A 34 2.24 -7.79 -10.96
CA LYS A 34 3.28 -8.57 -11.64
C LYS A 34 2.93 -8.91 -13.09
N GLY A 35 1.64 -8.99 -13.44
CA GLY A 35 1.21 -9.18 -14.83
C GLY A 35 1.61 -8.04 -15.78
N LEU A 36 1.94 -6.85 -15.23
CA LEU A 36 2.31 -5.66 -16.03
C LEU A 36 3.75 -5.73 -16.58
N TRP A 37 4.55 -6.71 -16.16
CA TRP A 37 5.91 -6.90 -16.68
C TRP A 37 5.91 -7.37 -18.14
N SER A 38 4.91 -8.16 -18.53
CA SER A 38 4.72 -8.62 -19.91
C SER A 38 3.89 -7.66 -20.77
N ALA A 39 3.22 -6.68 -20.15
CA ALA A 39 2.37 -5.73 -20.85
C ALA A 39 3.20 -4.73 -21.69
N GLN A 40 2.66 -4.30 -22.83
CA GLN A 40 3.23 -3.24 -23.65
C GLN A 40 2.47 -1.92 -23.44
N PRO A 41 3.10 -0.76 -23.67
CA PRO A 41 2.40 0.53 -23.66
C PRO A 41 1.24 0.54 -24.65
N SER A 42 0.15 1.20 -24.28
CA SER A 42 -1.05 1.39 -25.12
C SER A 42 -1.57 2.82 -24.96
N GLU A 43 -2.53 3.24 -25.79
CA GLU A 43 -3.18 4.56 -25.64
C GLU A 43 -3.83 4.72 -24.26
N GLN A 44 -4.43 3.64 -23.72
CA GLN A 44 -5.02 3.64 -22.39
C GLN A 44 -3.97 3.57 -21.26
N MET A 45 -2.77 3.07 -21.53
CA MET A 45 -1.69 2.95 -20.56
C MET A 45 -0.35 3.42 -21.17
N PRO A 46 -0.07 4.74 -21.15
CA PRO A 46 1.16 5.29 -21.67
C PRO A 46 2.39 4.72 -20.96
N ALA A 47 3.55 4.73 -21.65
CA ALA A 47 4.79 4.15 -21.14
C ALA A 47 5.17 4.66 -19.73
N GLY A 48 5.01 5.95 -19.47
CA GLY A 48 5.30 6.53 -18.14
C GLY A 48 4.39 6.00 -17.04
N MET A 49 3.12 5.74 -17.32
CA MET A 49 2.19 5.11 -16.37
C MET A 49 2.53 3.65 -16.14
N LEU A 50 2.83 2.91 -17.22
CA LEU A 50 3.22 1.50 -17.13
C LEU A 50 4.49 1.30 -16.28
N THR A 51 5.51 2.15 -16.47
CA THR A 51 6.74 2.12 -15.66
C THR A 51 6.46 2.36 -14.17
N ARG A 52 5.61 3.34 -13.83
CA ARG A 52 5.24 3.60 -12.43
C ARG A 52 4.52 2.40 -11.81
N LEU A 53 3.59 1.78 -12.55
CA LEU A 53 2.87 0.59 -12.07
C LEU A 53 3.79 -0.63 -11.91
N ARG A 54 4.82 -0.77 -12.75
CA ARG A 54 5.86 -1.81 -12.59
C ARG A 54 6.71 -1.58 -11.35
N ILE A 55 7.14 -0.35 -11.08
CA ILE A 55 7.83 -0.01 -9.82
C ILE A 55 6.94 -0.37 -8.64
N LEU A 56 5.66 -0.01 -8.71
CA LEU A 56 4.67 -0.27 -7.67
C LEU A 56 4.46 -1.77 -7.43
N SER A 57 4.55 -2.61 -8.47
CA SER A 57 4.47 -4.07 -8.37
C SER A 57 5.58 -4.71 -7.51
N ILE A 58 6.69 -3.99 -7.28
CA ILE A 58 7.78 -4.40 -6.39
C ILE A 58 7.68 -3.65 -5.06
N ALA A 59 7.47 -2.33 -5.11
CA ALA A 59 7.49 -1.48 -3.93
C ALA A 59 6.37 -1.84 -2.92
N GLU A 60 5.16 -2.13 -3.39
CA GLU A 60 4.05 -2.51 -2.50
C GLU A 60 4.29 -3.87 -1.81
N PRO A 61 4.63 -4.97 -2.52
CA PRO A 61 4.93 -6.22 -1.84
C PRO A 61 6.17 -6.14 -0.94
N ALA A 62 7.22 -5.42 -1.35
CA ALA A 62 8.41 -5.27 -0.52
C ALA A 62 8.10 -4.51 0.78
N GLY A 63 7.36 -3.39 0.69
CA GLY A 63 6.90 -2.64 1.85
C GLY A 63 5.95 -3.47 2.74
N ALA A 64 5.05 -4.23 2.13
CA ALA A 64 4.16 -5.15 2.84
C ALA A 64 4.91 -6.21 3.64
N LEU A 65 5.90 -6.87 3.03
CA LEU A 65 6.75 -7.85 3.72
C LEU A 65 7.56 -7.19 4.83
N GLY A 66 8.08 -5.97 4.62
CA GLY A 66 8.74 -5.19 5.66
C GLY A 66 7.84 -4.94 6.88
N LEU A 67 6.56 -4.60 6.66
CA LEU A 67 5.59 -4.48 7.76
C LEU A 67 5.32 -5.80 8.46
N ILE A 68 5.07 -6.89 7.71
CA ILE A 68 4.70 -8.21 8.26
C ILE A 68 5.84 -8.78 9.11
N PHE A 69 7.08 -8.75 8.62
CA PHE A 69 8.23 -9.30 9.33
C PHE A 69 8.82 -8.35 10.38
N GLY A 70 8.31 -7.12 10.48
CA GLY A 70 8.86 -6.13 11.40
C GLY A 70 10.21 -5.54 10.94
N PHE A 71 10.56 -5.68 9.66
CA PHE A 71 11.82 -5.18 9.11
C PHE A 71 11.68 -3.75 8.59
N LEU A 72 12.45 -2.82 9.18
CA LEU A 72 12.43 -1.38 8.83
C LEU A 72 11.01 -0.80 8.78
N THR A 73 10.15 -1.16 9.74
CA THR A 73 8.70 -0.88 9.74
C THR A 73 8.36 0.59 9.50
N GLN A 74 9.11 1.52 10.09
CA GLN A 74 8.91 2.95 9.90
C GLN A 74 9.16 3.39 8.45
N LEU A 75 10.25 2.91 7.83
CA LEU A 75 10.58 3.22 6.44
C LEU A 75 9.61 2.53 5.47
N ALA A 76 9.25 1.27 5.75
CA ALA A 76 8.25 0.54 4.98
C ALA A 76 6.89 1.27 5.02
N GLY A 77 6.45 1.68 6.21
CA GLY A 77 5.24 2.48 6.40
C GLY A 77 5.28 3.80 5.65
N LEU A 78 6.40 4.55 5.74
CA LEU A 78 6.57 5.81 5.01
C LEU A 78 6.49 5.62 3.49
N GLY A 79 7.15 4.58 2.96
CA GLY A 79 7.07 4.25 1.54
C GLY A 79 5.64 3.93 1.09
N LEU A 80 4.89 3.17 1.89
CA LEU A 80 3.49 2.84 1.62
C LEU A 80 2.56 4.06 1.71
N VAL A 81 2.85 5.02 2.60
CA VAL A 81 2.14 6.31 2.65
C VAL A 81 2.35 7.09 1.35
N ILE A 82 3.59 7.20 0.86
CA ILE A 82 3.89 7.88 -0.40
C ILE A 82 3.15 7.21 -1.57
N VAL A 83 3.14 5.87 -1.60
CA VAL A 83 2.39 5.08 -2.57
C VAL A 83 0.90 5.44 -2.55
N MET A 84 0.28 5.47 -1.37
CA MET A 84 -1.16 5.77 -1.26
C MET A 84 -1.51 7.19 -1.66
N LEU A 85 -0.68 8.17 -1.31
CA LEU A 85 -0.86 9.55 -1.77
C LEU A 85 -0.81 9.63 -3.29
N GLY A 86 0.12 8.91 -3.92
CA GLY A 86 0.19 8.77 -5.37
C GLY A 86 -1.05 8.12 -5.96
N ALA A 87 -1.54 7.03 -5.35
CA ALA A 87 -2.73 6.31 -5.79
C ALA A 87 -4.01 7.16 -5.68
N ILE A 88 -4.20 7.88 -4.57
CA ILE A 88 -5.33 8.80 -4.38
C ILE A 88 -5.28 9.91 -5.41
N THR A 89 -4.12 10.53 -5.60
CA THR A 89 -3.94 11.60 -6.61
C THR A 89 -4.27 11.09 -8.01
N PHE A 90 -3.80 9.88 -8.35
CA PHE A 90 -4.09 9.25 -9.65
C PHE A 90 -5.59 8.99 -9.83
N LEU A 91 -6.24 8.42 -8.82
CA LEU A 91 -7.67 8.09 -8.87
C LEU A 91 -8.53 9.35 -9.06
N THR A 92 -8.23 10.40 -8.30
CA THR A 92 -8.98 11.67 -8.31
C THR A 92 -8.75 12.47 -9.59
N THR A 93 -7.51 12.55 -10.09
CA THR A 93 -7.16 13.43 -11.22
C THR A 93 -7.24 12.80 -12.60
N LYS A 94 -7.02 11.47 -12.70
CA LYS A 94 -6.95 10.78 -14.00
C LYS A 94 -8.19 9.93 -14.25
N VAL A 95 -8.61 9.16 -13.25
CA VAL A 95 -9.71 8.22 -13.41
C VAL A 95 -11.07 8.91 -13.21
N HIS A 96 -11.11 10.04 -12.48
CA HIS A 96 -12.36 10.75 -12.10
C HIS A 96 -13.44 9.83 -11.53
N ARG A 97 -13.00 8.71 -10.93
CA ARG A 97 -13.92 7.71 -10.42
C ARG A 97 -14.50 8.27 -9.14
N LYS A 98 -15.81 8.58 -9.14
CA LYS A 98 -16.53 8.85 -7.90
C LYS A 98 -16.34 7.64 -6.99
N PHE A 99 -15.90 7.87 -5.76
CA PHE A 99 -15.93 6.84 -4.72
C PHE A 99 -17.37 6.37 -4.64
N LYS A 100 -17.67 5.18 -5.15
CA LYS A 100 -18.97 4.57 -4.94
C LYS A 100 -19.01 4.23 -3.45
N GLU A 101 -19.94 4.84 -2.73
CA GLU A 101 -20.33 4.36 -1.42
C GLU A 101 -20.74 2.90 -1.58
N ALA A 102 -20.12 2.04 -0.77
CA ALA A 102 -20.37 0.60 -0.77
C ALA A 102 -21.71 0.30 -0.09
#